data_AF-A0A1H1SPZ4-F1
#
_entry.id   AF-A0A1H1SPZ4-F1
#
_cell.length_a   1.000
_cell.length_b   1.000
_cell.length_c   1.000
_cell.angle_alpha   90.00
_cell.angle_beta   90.00
_cell.angle_gamma   90.00
#
_symmetry.space_group_name_H-M   'P 1'
#
loop_
_entity.id
_entity.type
_entity.pdbx_description
1 polymer ?
#
loop_
_entity_poly.entity_id
_entity_poly.type
_entity_poly.pdbx_seq_one_letter_code
_entity_poly.pdbx_strand_id
1 'polypeptide(L)'
;MILYAYSPLRNFPKAEKHVLSAEIRQCMFRLLRLVVVVNRRYHKKTTMQDLDAELDLLRSYVRLSHELTFLPFRQYEIWSRQLAELGRMIGGWLNWAKAQS
;
A
#
# COMPACT_ATOMS: atom_id res chain seq x y z
N MET A 1 8.48 3.87 -1.74
CA MET A 1 7.68 3.54 -0.54
C MET A 1 8.36 2.56 0.39
N ILE A 2 8.71 1.33 -0.02
CA ILE A 2 9.23 0.30 0.91
C ILE A 2 10.52 0.72 1.63
N LEU A 3 11.48 1.34 0.92
CA LEU A 3 12.70 1.88 1.53
C LEU A 3 12.43 3.01 2.53
N TYR A 4 11.41 3.83 2.27
CA TYR A 4 10.99 4.93 3.16
C TYR A 4 10.19 4.43 4.38
N ALA A 5 9.56 3.26 4.28
CA ALA A 5 8.76 2.70 5.36
C ALA A 5 9.59 2.19 6.54
N TYR A 6 10.87 1.86 6.34
CA TYR A 6 11.75 1.35 7.40
C TYR A 6 12.04 2.35 8.52
N SER A 7 12.09 3.66 8.22
CA SER A 7 12.40 4.69 9.22
C SER A 7 11.22 4.97 10.17
N PRO A 8 9.98 5.21 9.69
CA PRO A 8 8.81 5.45 10.54
C PRO A 8 8.42 4.24 11.39
N LEU A 9 8.54 3.02 10.86
CA LEU A 9 8.22 1.78 11.57
C LEU A 9 9.14 1.53 12.79
N ARG A 10 10.31 2.18 12.84
CA ARG A 10 11.23 2.10 13.98
C ARG A 10 10.72 2.88 15.19
N ASN A 11 9.92 3.93 14.97
CA ASN A 11 9.38 4.83 15.99
C ASN A 11 8.10 4.32 16.66
N PHE A 12 7.57 3.16 16.24
CA PHE A 12 6.40 2.57 16.88
C PHE A 12 6.72 2.09 18.30
N PRO A 13 5.81 2.33 19.28
CA PRO A 13 5.97 1.80 20.63
C PRO A 13 6.06 0.26 20.60
N LYS A 14 6.90 -0.31 21.47
CA LYS A 14 7.27 -1.75 21.45
C LYS A 14 6.05 -2.70 21.39
N ALA A 15 4.93 -2.34 22.03
CA ALA A 15 3.72 -3.16 22.06
C ALA A 15 3.03 -3.27 20.67
N GLU A 16 2.91 -2.16 19.95
CA GLU A 16 2.22 -2.09 18.63
C GLU A 16 3.18 -2.35 17.45
N LYS A 17 4.49 -2.22 17.69
CA LYS A 17 5.53 -2.49 16.71
C LYS A 17 5.48 -3.92 16.16
N HIS A 18 4.98 -4.89 16.91
CA HIS A 18 4.92 -6.28 16.44
C HIS A 18 3.62 -6.63 15.69
N VAL A 19 2.56 -5.83 15.86
CA VAL A 19 1.25 -6.08 15.24
C VAL A 19 1.08 -5.18 14.03
N LEU A 20 0.81 -3.89 14.23
CA LEU A 20 0.50 -2.96 13.14
C LEU A 20 1.66 -2.77 12.17
N SER A 21 2.88 -2.64 12.69
CA SER A 21 4.08 -2.46 11.86
C SER A 21 4.40 -3.69 11.01
N ALA A 22 4.07 -4.89 11.51
CA ALA A 22 4.28 -6.13 10.79
C ALA A 22 3.21 -6.29 9.69
N GLU A 23 1.96 -6.00 10.01
CA GLU A 23 0.85 -6.01 9.04
C GLU A 23 1.09 -5.02 7.89
N ILE A 24 1.49 -3.78 8.18
CA ILE A 24 1.83 -2.79 7.15
C ILE A 24 2.96 -3.29 6.25
N ARG A 25 4.02 -3.89 6.82
CA ARG A 25 5.12 -4.45 6.03
C ARG A 25 4.66 -5.59 5.15
N GLN A 26 3.87 -6.52 5.69
CA GLN A 26 3.32 -7.62 4.91
C GLN A 26 2.43 -7.11 3.77
N CYS A 27 1.56 -6.14 4.04
CA CYS A 27 0.70 -5.50 3.06
C CYS A 27 1.53 -4.83 1.94
N MET A 28 2.59 -4.10 2.28
CA MET A 28 3.51 -3.54 1.28
C MET A 28 4.18 -4.61 0.40
N PHE A 29 4.60 -5.75 0.98
CA PHE A 29 5.18 -6.85 0.21
C PHE A 29 4.14 -7.58 -0.65
N ARG A 30 2.90 -7.74 -0.16
CA ARG A 30 1.78 -8.28 -0.94
C ARG A 30 1.47 -7.39 -2.14
N LEU A 31 1.41 -6.08 -1.94
CA LEU A 31 1.20 -5.11 -3.03
C LEU A 31 2.31 -5.20 -4.08
N LEU A 32 3.58 -5.27 -3.67
CA LEU A 32 4.70 -5.48 -4.61
C LEU A 32 4.57 -6.80 -5.38
N ARG A 33 4.21 -7.89 -4.69
CA ARG A 33 3.98 -9.20 -5.32
C ARG A 33 2.86 -9.13 -6.36
N LEU A 34 1.73 -8.50 -6.02
CA LEU A 34 0.59 -8.34 -6.92
C LEU A 34 0.99 -7.53 -8.16
N VAL A 35 1.74 -6.43 -8.01
CA VAL A 35 2.26 -5.66 -9.17
C VAL A 35 3.08 -6.55 -10.12
N VAL A 36 3.98 -7.37 -9.58
CA VAL A 36 4.81 -8.29 -10.39
C VAL A 36 3.93 -9.35 -11.08
N VAL A 37 2.93 -9.89 -10.39
CA VAL A 37 2.02 -10.91 -10.94
C VAL A 37 1.13 -10.33 -12.04
N VAL A 38 0.53 -9.16 -11.82
CA VAL A 38 -0.30 -8.47 -12.84
C VAL A 38 0.53 -8.16 -14.08
N ASN A 39 1.81 -7.82 -13.93
CA ASN A 39 2.70 -7.57 -15.06
C ASN A 39 2.93 -8.83 -15.92
N ARG A 40 2.94 -10.03 -15.31
CA ARG A 40 3.19 -11.30 -16.00
C ARG A 40 1.93 -12.00 -16.52
N ARG A 41 0.74 -11.70 -15.99
CA ARG A 41 -0.50 -12.41 -16.39
C ARG A 41 -1.13 -11.83 -17.65
N TYR A 42 -1.65 -12.73 -18.49
CA TYR A 42 -2.45 -12.38 -19.68
C TYR A 42 -3.90 -11.97 -19.31
N HIS A 43 -4.53 -12.64 -18.33
CA HIS A 43 -5.84 -12.24 -17.78
C HIS A 43 -5.67 -11.45 -16.49
N LYS A 44 -5.87 -10.12 -16.59
CA LYS A 44 -5.51 -9.16 -15.53
C LYS A 44 -6.65 -8.71 -14.62
N LYS A 45 -7.92 -9.03 -14.94
CA LYS A 45 -9.10 -8.47 -14.26
C LYS A 45 -9.13 -8.78 -12.76
N THR A 46 -9.07 -10.05 -12.37
CA THR A 46 -9.17 -10.46 -10.94
C THR A 46 -7.96 -10.00 -10.14
N THR A 47 -6.76 -10.17 -10.68
CA THR A 47 -5.52 -9.80 -9.98
C THR A 47 -5.34 -8.28 -9.84
N MET A 48 -5.89 -7.48 -10.76
CA MET A 48 -5.95 -6.02 -10.58
C MET A 48 -6.96 -5.59 -9.52
N GLN A 49 -8.08 -6.29 -9.38
CA GLN A 49 -9.02 -6.03 -8.28
C GLN A 49 -8.37 -6.33 -6.93
N ASP A 50 -7.62 -7.44 -6.84
CA ASP A 50 -6.84 -7.78 -5.64
C ASP A 50 -5.79 -6.69 -5.32
N LEU A 51 -5.14 -6.15 -6.36
CA LEU A 51 -4.16 -5.07 -6.21
C LEU A 51 -4.79 -3.77 -5.69
N ASP A 52 -5.99 -3.43 -6.15
CA ASP A 52 -6.73 -2.24 -5.71
C ASP A 52 -7.21 -2.40 -4.26
N ALA A 53 -7.73 -3.58 -3.91
CA ALA A 53 -8.14 -3.90 -2.55
C ALA A 53 -6.97 -3.86 -1.56
N GLU A 54 -5.79 -4.38 -1.92
CA GLU A 54 -4.60 -4.33 -1.06
C GLU A 54 -4.10 -2.88 -0.89
N LEU A 55 -4.25 -2.02 -1.90
CA LEU A 55 -3.91 -0.60 -1.78
C LEU A 55 -4.84 0.14 -0.80
N ASP A 56 -6.14 -0.15 -0.85
CA ASP A 56 -7.11 0.43 0.09
C ASP A 56 -6.93 -0.08 1.52
N LEU A 57 -6.54 -1.36 1.68
CA LEU A 57 -6.11 -1.90 2.96
C LEU A 57 -4.91 -1.13 3.51
N LEU A 58 -3.90 -0.87 2.67
CA LEU A 58 -2.72 -0.10 3.06
C LEU A 58 -3.08 1.34 3.47
N ARG A 59 -3.98 2.02 2.73
CA ARG A 59 -4.49 3.35 3.11
C ARG A 59 -5.15 3.34 4.48
N SER A 60 -5.95 2.32 4.75
CA SER A 60 -6.66 2.15 6.02
C SER A 60 -5.68 1.97 7.17
N TYR A 61 -4.64 1.15 7.02
CA TYR A 61 -3.60 1.00 8.04
C TYR A 61 -2.81 2.29 8.28
N VAL A 62 -2.53 3.07 7.24
CA VAL A 62 -1.82 4.35 7.39
C VAL A 62 -2.67 5.38 8.12
N ARG A 63 -3.97 5.44 7.84
CA ARG A 63 -4.92 6.28 8.57
C ARG A 63 -5.07 5.85 10.03
N LEU A 64 -5.20 4.55 10.28
CA LEU A 64 -5.25 4.01 11.64
C LEU A 64 -3.97 4.32 12.43
N SER A 65 -2.81 4.20 11.80
CA SER A 65 -1.51 4.56 12.41
C SER A 65 -1.44 6.04 12.80
N HIS A 66 -2.08 6.91 12.03
CA HIS A 66 -2.16 8.34 12.32
C HIS A 66 -3.16 8.64 13.43
N GLU A 67 -4.35 8.02 13.42
CA GLU A 67 -5.35 8.15 14.48
C GLU A 67 -4.84 7.65 15.84
N LEU A 68 -4.03 6.58 15.84
CA LEU A 68 -3.35 6.08 17.04
C LEU A 68 -2.12 6.92 17.46
N THR A 69 -1.85 8.03 16.77
CA THR A 69 -0.74 8.96 17.04
C THR A 69 0.66 8.32 16.93
N PHE A 70 0.76 7.12 16.33
CA PHE A 70 2.04 6.43 16.13
C PHE A 70 2.84 7.04 14.99
N LEU A 71 2.15 7.75 14.08
CA LEU A 71 2.75 8.35 12.90
C LEU A 71 2.52 9.86 12.93
N PRO A 72 3.60 10.67 13.03
CA PRO A 72 3.49 12.13 12.98
C PRO A 72 2.81 12.59 11.70
N PHE A 73 2.01 13.65 11.76
CA PHE A 73 1.27 14.21 10.63
C PHE A 73 2.12 14.38 9.36
N ARG A 74 3.35 14.89 9.50
CA ARG A 74 4.29 15.08 8.38
C ARG A 74 4.66 13.77 7.68
N GLN A 75 4.80 12.67 8.43
CA GLN A 75 5.07 11.36 7.83
C GLN A 75 3.81 10.78 7.17
N TYR A 76 2.64 11.03 7.78
CA TYR A 76 1.35 10.59 7.25
C TYR A 76 1.06 11.26 5.92
N GLU A 77 1.32 12.55 5.80
CA GLU A 77 1.16 13.31 4.56
C GLU A 77 2.04 12.74 3.43
N ILE A 78 3.31 12.45 3.71
CA ILE A 78 4.23 11.84 2.73
C ILE A 78 3.69 10.48 2.27
N TRP A 79 3.28 9.63 3.22
CA TRP A 79 2.78 8.29 2.90
C TRP A 79 1.47 8.35 2.12
N SER A 80 0.55 9.23 2.54
CA SER A 80 -0.73 9.45 1.87
C SER A 80 -0.53 9.94 0.43
N ARG A 81 0.40 10.88 0.21
CA ARG A 81 0.74 11.35 -1.13
C ARG A 81 1.31 10.24 -2.01
N GLN A 82 2.22 9.42 -1.48
CA GLN A 82 2.78 8.29 -2.21
C GLN A 82 1.70 7.23 -2.53
N LEU A 83 0.79 6.95 -1.61
CA LEU A 83 -0.35 6.05 -1.82
C LEU A 83 -1.36 6.58 -2.85
N ALA A 84 -1.56 7.90 -2.89
CA ALA A 84 -2.39 8.56 -3.89
C ALA A 84 -1.75 8.47 -5.28
N GLU A 85 -0.44 8.67 -5.38
CA GLU A 85 0.33 8.47 -6.63
C GLU A 85 0.24 7.02 -7.12
N LEU A 86 0.45 6.04 -6.24
CA LEU A 86 0.27 4.62 -6.58
C LEU A 86 -1.14 4.31 -7.07
N GLY A 87 -2.17 4.83 -6.41
CA GLY A 87 -3.56 4.64 -6.82
C GLY A 87 -3.86 5.21 -8.20
N ARG A 88 -3.33 6.39 -8.53
CA ARG A 88 -3.48 6.95 -9.89
C ARG A 88 -2.82 6.08 -10.95
N MET A 89 -1.63 5.55 -10.66
CA MET A 89 -0.93 4.64 -11.58
C MET A 89 -1.69 3.32 -11.78
N ILE A 90 -2.18 2.71 -10.69
CA ILE A 90 -2.94 1.45 -10.74
C ILE A 90 -4.29 1.66 -11.45
N GLY A 91 -4.99 2.75 -11.15
CA GLY A 91 -6.26 3.09 -11.82
C GLY A 91 -6.09 3.34 -13.32
N GLY A 92 -5.03 4.04 -13.72
CA GLY A 92 -4.68 4.19 -15.14
C GLY A 92 -4.40 2.85 -15.82
N TRP A 93 -3.68 1.97 -15.13
CA TRP A 93 -3.39 0.63 -15.64
C TRP A 93 -4.64 -0.26 -15.76
N LEU A 94 -5.58 -0.16 -14.81
CA LEU A 94 -6.86 -0.86 -14.85
C LEU A 94 -7.72 -0.42 -16.04
N ASN A 95 -7.78 0.89 -16.29
CA ASN A 95 -8.53 1.43 -17.43
C ASN A 95 -7.93 0.96 -18.76
N TRP A 96 -6.61 0.98 -18.89
CA TRP A 96 -5.91 0.44 -20.06
C TRP A 96 -6.18 -1.07 -20.23
N ALA A 97 -6.08 -1.86 -19.16
CA ALA A 97 -6.30 -3.30 -19.23
C ALA A 97 -7.75 -3.68 -19.58
N LYS A 98 -8.74 -2.88 -19.16
CA LYS A 98 -10.15 -3.05 -19.56
C LYS A 98 -10.40 -2.68 -21.02
N ALA A 99 -9.69 -1.70 -21.56
CA ALA A 99 -9.82 -1.30 -22.97
C ALA A 99 -9.22 -2.34 -23.94
N GLN A 100 -8.29 -3.17 -23.46
CA GLN A 100 -7.62 -4.22 -24.24
C GLN A 100 -8.36 -5.58 -24.21
N SER A 101 -9.40 -5.74 -23.38
CA SER A 101 -10.16 -6.99 -23.16
C SER A 101 -11.54 -6.92 -23.79
#